data_AF-A0A9P1HA92-F1
#
_entry.id   AF-A0A9P1HA92-F1
#
_cell.length_a   1.000
_cell.length_b   1.000
_cell.length_c   1.000
_cell.angle_alpha   90.00
_cell.angle_beta   90.00
_cell.angle_gamma   90.00
#
_symmetry.space_group_name_H-M   'P 1'
#
loop_
_entity.id
_entity.type
_entity.pdbx_description
1 polymer ?
#
loop_
_entity_poly.entity_id
_entity_poly.type
_entity_poly.pdbx_seq_one_letter_code
_entity_poly.pdbx_strand_id
1 'polypeptide(L)'
;MQNFNFQFFDLTHLPVDVTRASTATVRFWARRQDSWILLLQEFVDLKNLQFIGTLEEQHFPVNSLVFHLTDGFYSADIPGRPREPKAAQPVPTSSYNALMKLATLDNSIQDALATQQSIREQINAILETKPPDPVPQAEDRLELAKKYLALERKNVAAVKQRKKELEESIRLRRAAIRDGRAVQEKAERDVANARDKLDSSREATATTREQIRGQKRRICSDLADIFDIRPVPDGPPLSFQICGIPLPNTTFDAATSRTTGEDELSAALGYVSSLTDHLQYYLSMPLPYPITAFGSRSSIRDDISLLTDLATRYQARGREFPLFLPRGGSTAAHFRFEYAWFLLNKDIEALCASQGLRVVDIRQTLPNLKYLLYSGGARWRGRARK
;
A
#
# COMPACT_ATOMS: atom_id res chain seq x y z
N MET A 1 -8.01 10.81 -41.68
CA MET A 1 -8.18 9.72 -42.67
C MET A 1 -6.80 9.38 -43.21
N GLN A 2 -6.38 8.11 -43.16
CA GLN A 2 -5.10 7.67 -43.72
C GLN A 2 -5.24 7.49 -45.24
N ASN A 3 -4.39 8.16 -46.02
CA ASN A 3 -4.27 7.91 -47.45
C ASN A 3 -3.26 6.78 -47.65
N PHE A 4 -3.61 5.75 -48.42
CA PHE A 4 -2.73 4.62 -48.71
C PHE A 4 -2.04 4.81 -50.07
N ASN A 5 -0.71 4.82 -50.08
CA ASN A 5 0.08 4.84 -51.31
C ASN A 5 0.60 3.43 -51.61
N PHE A 6 0.53 3.02 -52.88
CA PHE A 6 0.99 1.72 -53.36
C PHE A 6 2.34 1.86 -54.07
N GLN A 7 3.10 0.76 -54.12
CA GLN A 7 4.36 0.71 -54.86
C GLN A 7 4.12 0.83 -56.36
N PHE A 8 5.07 1.44 -57.06
CA PHE A 8 5.09 1.46 -58.52
C PHE A 8 5.29 0.06 -59.06
N PHE A 9 4.61 -0.25 -60.17
CA PHE A 9 4.78 -1.48 -60.91
C PHE A 9 4.84 -1.16 -62.40
N ASP A 10 5.56 -1.98 -63.15
CA ASP A 10 5.72 -1.85 -64.58
C ASP A 10 4.90 -2.94 -65.30
N LEU A 11 4.14 -2.53 -66.32
CA LEU A 11 3.33 -3.41 -67.15
C LEU A 11 3.94 -3.64 -68.54
N THR A 12 5.13 -3.09 -68.84
CA THR A 12 5.79 -3.22 -70.16
C THR A 12 6.06 -4.67 -70.59
N HIS A 13 6.18 -5.59 -69.62
CA HIS A 13 6.41 -7.02 -69.87
C HIS A 13 5.15 -7.81 -70.21
N LEU A 14 3.96 -7.18 -70.19
CA LEU A 14 2.70 -7.83 -70.51
C LEU A 14 2.40 -7.82 -72.03
N PRO A 15 1.58 -8.77 -72.52
CA PRO A 15 1.20 -8.83 -73.93
C PRO A 15 0.64 -7.50 -74.45
N VAL A 16 0.85 -7.23 -75.74
CA VAL A 16 0.46 -5.98 -76.42
C VAL A 16 -1.04 -5.69 -76.28
N ASP A 17 -1.86 -6.73 -76.21
CA ASP A 17 -3.32 -6.62 -76.06
C ASP A 17 -3.72 -6.07 -74.68
N VAL A 18 -2.91 -6.34 -73.65
CA VAL A 18 -3.12 -5.87 -72.28
C VAL A 18 -2.58 -4.46 -72.10
N THR A 19 -1.40 -4.18 -72.65
CA THR A 19 -0.76 -2.85 -72.52
C THR A 19 -1.46 -1.75 -73.33
N ARG A 20 -2.25 -2.11 -74.34
CA ARG A 20 -3.05 -1.18 -75.16
C ARG A 20 -4.52 -1.05 -74.71
N ALA A 21 -4.94 -1.78 -73.69
CA ALA A 21 -6.30 -1.68 -73.18
C ALA A 21 -6.53 -0.32 -72.49
N SER A 22 -7.69 0.30 -72.75
CA SER A 22 -8.06 1.59 -72.14
C SER A 22 -8.86 1.46 -70.85
N THR A 23 -9.25 0.23 -70.48
CA THR A 23 -10.08 -0.03 -69.30
C THR A 23 -9.37 -1.02 -68.38
N ALA A 24 -9.49 -0.79 -67.07
CA ALA A 24 -8.91 -1.63 -66.05
C ALA A 24 -9.88 -1.77 -64.87
N THR A 25 -9.85 -2.92 -64.19
CA THR A 25 -10.57 -3.10 -62.91
C THR A 25 -9.56 -3.13 -61.78
N VAL A 26 -9.70 -2.23 -60.81
CA VAL A 26 -8.81 -2.14 -59.65
C VAL A 26 -9.53 -2.71 -58.43
N ARG A 27 -8.89 -3.62 -57.71
CA ARG A 27 -9.43 -4.27 -56.50
C ARG A 27 -8.45 -4.12 -55.35
N PHE A 28 -8.91 -3.53 -54.25
CA PHE A 28 -8.12 -3.36 -53.03
C PHE A 28 -8.59 -4.35 -51.97
N TRP A 29 -7.64 -5.13 -51.45
CA TRP A 29 -7.88 -6.10 -50.40
C TRP A 29 -7.12 -5.67 -49.15
N ALA A 30 -7.74 -5.77 -47.98
CA ALA A 30 -7.07 -5.58 -46.70
C ALA A 30 -7.21 -6.81 -45.82
N ARG A 31 -6.20 -7.05 -44.99
CA ARG A 31 -6.20 -8.15 -44.04
C ARG A 31 -6.62 -7.66 -42.66
N ARG A 32 -7.70 -8.21 -42.11
CA ARG A 32 -8.16 -7.95 -40.73
C ARG A 32 -8.34 -9.30 -40.02
N GLN A 33 -7.70 -9.46 -38.85
CA GLN A 33 -7.81 -10.65 -38.00
C GLN A 33 -7.69 -11.97 -38.79
N ASP A 34 -6.62 -12.11 -39.57
CA ASP A 34 -6.30 -13.29 -40.41
C ASP A 34 -7.23 -13.63 -41.59
N SER A 35 -8.17 -12.74 -41.95
CA SER A 35 -8.95 -12.85 -43.19
C SER A 35 -8.71 -11.68 -44.14
N TRP A 36 -8.62 -11.96 -45.44
CA TRP A 36 -8.58 -10.95 -46.50
C TRP A 36 -10.00 -10.52 -46.86
N ILE A 37 -10.26 -9.21 -46.82
CA ILE A 37 -11.54 -8.60 -47.19
C ILE A 37 -11.34 -7.65 -48.38
N LEU A 38 -12.27 -7.67 -49.34
CA LEU A 38 -12.29 -6.70 -50.44
C LEU A 38 -12.80 -5.36 -49.90
N LEU A 39 -11.95 -4.35 -49.92
CA LEU A 39 -12.28 -3.00 -49.44
C LEU A 39 -12.92 -2.13 -50.52
N LEU A 40 -12.43 -2.23 -51.76
CA LEU A 40 -12.87 -1.39 -52.86
C LEU A 40 -12.65 -2.13 -54.18
N GLN A 41 -13.64 -2.06 -55.07
CA GLN A 41 -13.52 -2.51 -56.45
C GLN A 41 -14.07 -1.42 -57.35
N GLU A 42 -13.23 -0.90 -58.25
CA GLU A 42 -13.60 0.14 -59.19
C GLU A 42 -13.27 -0.26 -60.62
N PHE A 43 -14.16 0.08 -61.53
CA PHE A 43 -13.95 -0.06 -62.98
C PHE A 43 -13.52 1.29 -63.54
N VAL A 44 -12.31 1.35 -64.08
CA VAL A 44 -11.68 2.61 -64.48
C VAL A 44 -11.43 2.59 -65.99
N ASP A 45 -12.04 3.55 -66.68
CA ASP A 45 -11.67 3.90 -68.05
C ASP A 45 -10.61 5.00 -68.01
N LEU A 46 -9.41 4.67 -68.44
CA LEU A 46 -8.25 5.56 -68.45
C LEU A 46 -8.49 6.79 -69.33
N LYS A 47 -9.42 6.75 -70.29
CA LYS A 47 -9.79 7.89 -71.15
C LYS A 47 -10.54 8.99 -70.41
N ASN A 48 -11.26 8.63 -69.34
CA ASN A 48 -12.11 9.55 -68.58
C ASN A 48 -11.39 10.15 -67.36
N LEU A 49 -10.13 9.79 -67.16
CA LEU A 49 -9.30 10.33 -66.10
C LEU A 49 -8.93 11.78 -66.41
N GLN A 50 -9.07 12.66 -65.42
CA GLN A 50 -8.76 14.07 -65.55
C GLN A 50 -7.46 14.40 -64.81
N PHE A 51 -6.63 15.25 -65.43
CA PHE A 51 -5.34 15.64 -64.86
C PHE A 51 -5.53 16.62 -63.71
N ILE A 52 -5.05 16.24 -62.52
CA ILE A 52 -5.19 17.05 -61.29
C ILE A 52 -3.91 17.78 -60.90
N GLY A 53 -2.75 17.41 -61.48
CA GLY A 53 -1.48 18.11 -61.30
C GLY A 53 -0.80 17.86 -59.96
N THR A 54 -1.37 18.36 -58.86
CA THR A 54 -0.83 18.24 -57.50
C THR A 54 -1.86 17.62 -56.56
N LEU A 55 -1.38 16.87 -55.56
CA LEU A 55 -2.22 16.33 -54.50
C LEU A 55 -2.54 17.35 -53.39
N GLU A 56 -1.81 18.47 -53.37
CA GLU A 56 -1.94 19.56 -52.39
C GLU A 56 -3.14 20.47 -52.74
N GLU A 57 -3.90 20.90 -51.73
CA GLU A 57 -5.08 21.79 -51.81
C GLU A 57 -6.33 21.23 -52.52
N GLN A 58 -6.35 19.95 -52.90
CA GLN A 58 -7.49 19.33 -53.57
C GLN A 58 -8.42 18.58 -52.60
N HIS A 59 -9.74 18.76 -52.75
CA HIS A 59 -10.74 18.06 -51.96
C HIS A 59 -11.14 16.75 -52.65
N PHE A 60 -10.75 15.61 -52.05
CA PHE A 60 -11.08 14.28 -52.56
C PHE A 60 -12.32 13.71 -51.86
N PRO A 61 -13.32 13.19 -52.60
CA PRO A 61 -14.39 12.40 -51.99
C PRO A 61 -13.88 11.12 -51.33
N VAL A 62 -14.70 10.50 -50.48
CA VAL A 62 -14.36 9.23 -49.82
C VAL A 62 -14.13 8.13 -50.87
N ASN A 63 -13.09 7.31 -50.67
CA ASN A 63 -12.66 6.24 -51.59
C ASN A 63 -12.20 6.71 -52.99
N SER A 64 -11.83 7.98 -53.15
CA SER A 64 -11.29 8.47 -54.43
C SER A 64 -10.02 7.74 -54.83
N LEU A 65 -9.93 7.40 -56.12
CA LEU A 65 -8.73 6.83 -56.69
C LEU A 65 -7.91 7.89 -57.41
N VAL A 66 -6.60 7.90 -57.10
CA VAL A 66 -5.62 8.73 -57.79
C VAL A 66 -4.60 7.85 -58.49
N PHE A 67 -4.47 8.05 -59.79
CA PHE A 67 -3.52 7.37 -60.65
C PHE A 67 -2.30 8.24 -60.86
N HIS A 68 -1.12 7.76 -60.45
CA HIS A 68 0.14 8.39 -60.77
C HIS A 68 0.73 7.72 -62.01
N LEU A 69 0.63 8.41 -63.14
CA LEU A 69 1.18 7.98 -64.42
C LEU A 69 2.51 8.70 -64.68
N THR A 70 3.24 8.29 -65.72
CA THR A 70 4.58 8.79 -66.04
C THR A 70 4.64 10.31 -66.24
N ASP A 71 3.52 10.95 -66.53
CA ASP A 71 3.39 12.37 -66.81
C ASP A 71 2.61 13.17 -65.74
N GLY A 72 2.18 12.52 -64.65
CA GLY A 72 1.65 13.15 -63.44
C GLY A 72 0.42 12.46 -62.84
N PHE A 73 -0.34 13.18 -62.00
CA PHE A 73 -1.48 12.65 -61.23
C PHE A 73 -2.82 12.87 -61.94
N TYR A 74 -3.65 11.84 -61.89
CA TYR A 74 -4.96 11.77 -62.53
C TYR A 74 -6.03 11.24 -61.59
N SER A 75 -7.27 11.73 -61.70
CA SER A 75 -8.43 11.19 -60.98
C SER A 75 -9.70 11.32 -61.82
N ALA A 76 -10.65 10.39 -61.65
CA ALA A 76 -11.97 10.47 -62.27
C ALA A 76 -12.95 11.35 -61.46
N ASP A 77 -12.70 11.47 -60.15
CA ASP A 77 -13.66 12.01 -59.18
C ASP A 77 -13.55 13.54 -59.01
N ILE A 78 -12.56 14.15 -59.66
CA ILE A 78 -12.23 15.56 -59.54
C ILE A 78 -12.21 16.21 -60.93
N PRO A 79 -12.84 17.38 -61.10
CA PRO A 79 -12.71 18.15 -62.33
C PRO A 79 -11.26 18.64 -62.48
N GLY A 80 -10.55 18.11 -63.48
CA GLY A 80 -9.17 18.45 -63.80
C GLY A 80 -9.06 19.60 -64.81
N ARG A 81 -7.86 20.17 -64.93
CA ARG A 81 -7.58 21.21 -65.94
C ARG A 81 -7.32 20.55 -67.30
N PRO A 82 -7.88 21.05 -68.41
CA PRO A 82 -7.57 20.52 -69.74
C PRO A 82 -6.08 20.70 -70.04
N ARG A 83 -5.42 19.61 -70.43
CA ARG A 83 -4.00 19.58 -70.81
C ARG A 83 -3.90 19.31 -72.31
N GLU A 84 -3.09 20.07 -73.03
CA GLU A 84 -2.78 19.77 -74.43
C GLU A 84 -1.98 18.46 -74.53
N PRO A 85 -2.31 17.56 -75.48
CA PRO A 85 -1.62 16.29 -75.63
C PRO A 85 -0.15 16.51 -75.99
N LYS A 86 0.77 16.03 -75.14
CA LYS A 86 2.18 15.94 -75.51
C LYS A 86 2.34 14.91 -76.62
N ALA A 87 2.85 15.34 -77.77
CA ALA A 87 3.16 14.44 -78.88
C ALA A 87 4.10 13.32 -78.41
N ALA A 88 3.67 12.07 -78.56
CA ALA A 88 4.50 10.90 -78.30
C ALA A 88 5.72 10.91 -79.23
N GLN A 89 6.90 10.59 -78.69
CA GLN A 89 8.10 10.45 -79.52
C GLN A 89 7.88 9.34 -80.55
N PRO A 90 8.17 9.58 -81.85
CA PRO A 90 8.01 8.57 -82.88
C PRO A 90 8.97 7.41 -82.61
N VAL A 91 8.43 6.21 -82.40
CA VAL A 91 9.21 4.97 -82.28
C VAL A 91 9.73 4.61 -83.67
N PRO A 92 11.06 4.51 -83.88
CA PRO A 92 11.60 4.14 -85.18
C PRO A 92 11.18 2.71 -85.51
N THR A 93 10.58 2.51 -86.68
CA THR A 93 10.30 1.17 -87.21
C THR A 93 11.63 0.46 -87.48
N SER A 94 11.73 -0.81 -87.06
CA SER A 94 12.94 -1.63 -87.16
C SER A 94 13.47 -1.66 -88.60
N SER A 95 14.78 -1.44 -88.77
CA SER A 95 15.43 -1.51 -90.07
C SER A 95 15.43 -2.93 -90.64
N TYR A 96 15.51 -3.08 -91.96
CA TYR A 96 15.53 -4.38 -92.64
C TYR A 96 16.59 -5.35 -92.07
N ASN A 97 17.76 -4.83 -91.67
CA ASN A 97 18.80 -5.62 -91.01
C ASN A 97 18.36 -6.16 -89.63
N ALA A 98 17.53 -5.44 -88.89
CA ALA A 98 16.97 -5.92 -87.64
C ALA A 98 15.94 -7.03 -87.88
N LEU A 99 15.11 -6.92 -88.93
CA LEU A 99 14.16 -7.97 -89.32
C LEU A 99 14.86 -9.25 -89.79
N MET A 100 15.94 -9.12 -90.57
CA MET A 100 16.74 -10.28 -90.99
C MET A 100 17.43 -10.94 -89.79
N LYS A 101 18.01 -10.17 -88.86
CA LYS A 101 18.56 -10.73 -87.61
C LYS A 101 17.50 -11.44 -86.78
N LEU A 102 16.28 -10.91 -86.73
CA LEU A 102 15.18 -11.50 -86.00
C LEU A 102 14.73 -12.82 -86.65
N ALA A 103 14.69 -12.90 -87.98
CA ALA A 103 14.45 -14.14 -88.70
C ALA A 103 15.58 -15.18 -88.50
N THR A 104 16.84 -14.75 -88.44
CA THR A 104 17.96 -15.64 -88.11
C THR A 104 17.87 -16.15 -86.66
N LEU A 105 17.47 -15.29 -85.73
CA LEU A 105 17.21 -15.66 -84.33
C LEU A 105 16.05 -16.66 -84.23
N ASP A 106 14.96 -16.44 -84.96
CA ASP A 106 13.82 -17.34 -84.97
C ASP A 106 14.22 -18.73 -85.48
N ASN A 107 14.99 -18.80 -86.57
CA ASN A 107 15.56 -20.06 -87.05
C ASN A 107 16.48 -20.71 -86.00
N SER A 108 17.32 -19.94 -85.31
CA SER A 108 18.19 -20.50 -84.24
C SER A 108 17.39 -21.02 -83.04
N ILE A 109 16.23 -20.42 -82.75
CA ILE A 109 15.32 -20.89 -81.71
C ILE A 109 14.65 -22.19 -82.15
N GLN A 110 14.20 -22.28 -83.40
CA GLN A 110 13.62 -23.52 -83.94
C GLN A 110 14.65 -24.67 -83.91
N ASP A 111 15.91 -24.40 -84.27
CA ASP A 111 16.99 -25.40 -84.18
C ASP A 111 17.29 -25.81 -82.73
N ALA A 112 17.28 -24.87 -81.78
CA ALA A 112 17.48 -25.16 -80.36
C ALA A 112 16.33 -26.02 -79.80
N LEU A 113 15.09 -25.75 -80.20
CA LEU A 113 13.91 -26.54 -79.83
C LEU A 113 13.98 -27.96 -80.42
N ALA A 114 14.35 -28.08 -81.69
CA ALA A 114 14.57 -29.39 -82.32
C ALA A 114 15.68 -30.19 -81.63
N THR A 115 16.76 -29.52 -81.23
CA THR A 115 17.88 -30.14 -80.50
C THR A 115 17.45 -30.58 -79.10
N GLN A 116 16.67 -29.77 -78.38
CA GLN A 116 16.11 -30.15 -77.09
C GLN A 116 15.22 -31.39 -77.20
N GLN A 117 14.40 -31.45 -78.24
CA GLN A 117 13.51 -32.58 -78.48
C GLN A 117 14.31 -33.86 -78.80
N SER A 118 15.34 -33.76 -79.63
CA SER A 118 16.28 -34.86 -79.91
C SER A 118 17.00 -35.33 -78.63
N ILE A 119 17.53 -34.41 -77.81
CA ILE A 119 18.15 -34.75 -76.52
C ILE A 119 17.15 -35.44 -75.59
N ARG A 120 15.89 -34.98 -75.56
CA ARG A 120 14.83 -35.58 -74.75
C ARG A 120 14.51 -37.00 -75.21
N GLU A 121 14.44 -37.22 -76.52
CA GLU A 121 14.25 -38.56 -77.10
C GLU A 121 15.44 -39.48 -76.77
N GLN A 122 16.68 -38.97 -76.85
CA GLN A 122 17.88 -39.71 -76.45
C GLN A 122 17.88 -40.06 -74.95
N ILE A 123 17.52 -39.12 -74.08
CA ILE A 123 17.40 -39.36 -72.64
C ILE A 123 16.36 -40.46 -72.38
N ASN A 124 15.20 -40.38 -73.03
CA ASN A 124 14.15 -41.39 -72.89
C ASN A 124 14.62 -42.77 -73.40
N ALA A 125 15.30 -42.83 -74.54
CA ALA A 125 15.86 -44.08 -75.06
C ALA A 125 16.93 -44.68 -74.12
N ILE A 126 17.75 -43.85 -73.47
CA ILE A 126 18.72 -44.30 -72.46
C ILE A 126 18.00 -44.83 -71.22
N LEU A 127 16.94 -44.17 -70.77
CA LEU A 127 16.11 -44.60 -69.63
C LEU A 127 15.35 -45.91 -69.92
N GLU A 128 14.96 -46.16 -71.18
CA GLU A 128 14.32 -47.42 -71.61
C GLU A 128 15.32 -48.58 -71.72
N THR A 129 16.57 -48.30 -72.13
CA THR A 129 17.61 -49.33 -72.35
C THR A 129 18.37 -49.71 -71.08
N LYS A 130 18.38 -48.86 -70.05
CA LYS A 130 18.97 -49.16 -68.74
C LYS A 130 17.94 -48.88 -67.63
N PRO A 131 17.29 -49.90 -67.05
CA PRO A 131 16.44 -49.67 -65.90
C PRO A 131 17.28 -49.08 -64.75
N PRO A 132 16.74 -48.10 -63.98
CA PRO A 132 17.47 -47.49 -62.89
C PRO A 132 17.85 -48.55 -61.84
N ASP A 133 19.11 -48.58 -61.44
CA ASP A 133 19.58 -49.41 -60.33
C ASP A 133 18.81 -49.00 -59.05
N PRO A 134 18.00 -49.87 -58.44
CA PRO A 134 17.19 -49.53 -57.28
C PRO A 134 18.01 -49.42 -55.98
N VAL A 135 19.28 -49.87 -55.99
CA VAL A 135 20.11 -49.94 -54.78
C VAL A 135 20.36 -48.56 -54.15
N PRO A 136 20.79 -47.51 -54.90
CA PRO A 136 21.00 -46.18 -54.32
C PRO A 136 19.72 -45.57 -53.74
N GLN A 137 18.57 -45.74 -54.41
CA GLN A 137 17.28 -45.24 -53.92
C GLN A 137 16.81 -45.99 -52.66
N ALA A 138 17.09 -47.29 -52.57
CA ALA A 138 16.78 -48.08 -51.39
C ALA A 138 17.68 -47.72 -50.20
N GLU A 139 18.96 -47.42 -50.46
CA GLU A 139 19.92 -46.93 -49.47
C GLU A 139 19.52 -45.55 -48.93
N ASP A 140 19.14 -44.61 -49.80
CA ASP A 140 18.63 -43.29 -49.40
C ASP A 140 17.37 -43.39 -48.53
N ARG A 141 16.43 -44.27 -48.90
CA ARG A 141 15.21 -44.52 -48.12
C ARG A 141 15.52 -45.14 -46.76
N LEU A 142 16.48 -46.08 -46.71
CA LEU A 142 16.93 -46.70 -45.47
C LEU A 142 17.62 -45.68 -44.55
N GLU A 143 18.47 -44.80 -45.11
CA GLU A 143 19.13 -43.73 -44.35
C GLU A 143 18.11 -42.75 -43.78
N LEU A 144 17.12 -42.34 -44.59
CA LEU A 144 16.03 -41.49 -44.17
C LEU A 144 15.19 -42.15 -43.06
N ALA A 145 14.83 -43.42 -43.21
CA ALA A 145 14.10 -44.17 -42.18
C ALA A 145 14.90 -44.30 -40.87
N LYS A 146 16.22 -44.52 -40.95
CA LYS A 146 17.11 -44.53 -39.78
C LYS A 146 17.15 -43.17 -39.09
N LYS A 147 17.19 -42.06 -39.85
CA LYS A 147 17.12 -40.69 -39.31
C LYS A 147 15.80 -40.45 -38.57
N TYR A 148 14.66 -40.83 -39.17
CA TYR A 148 13.36 -40.72 -38.50
C TYR A 148 13.25 -41.58 -37.25
N LEU A 149 13.74 -42.83 -37.30
CA LEU A 149 13.76 -43.71 -36.13
C LEU A 149 14.62 -43.12 -34.99
N ALA A 150 15.77 -42.54 -35.32
CA ALA A 150 16.65 -41.90 -34.34
C ALA A 150 15.98 -40.67 -33.71
N LEU A 151 15.32 -39.84 -34.52
CA LEU A 151 14.55 -38.70 -34.05
C LEU A 151 13.41 -39.14 -33.12
N GLU A 152 12.65 -40.15 -33.51
CA GLU A 152 11.51 -40.62 -32.72
C GLU A 152 11.96 -41.28 -31.40
N ARG A 153 13.07 -42.03 -31.41
CA ARG A 153 13.68 -42.53 -30.17
C ARG A 153 14.08 -41.40 -29.23
N LYS A 154 14.64 -40.29 -29.77
CA LYS A 154 14.98 -39.10 -28.99
C LYS A 154 13.73 -38.42 -28.42
N ASN A 155 12.66 -38.31 -29.22
CA ASN A 155 11.38 -37.75 -28.80
C ASN A 155 10.77 -38.57 -27.66
N VAL A 156 10.71 -39.90 -27.82
CA VAL A 156 10.18 -40.81 -26.78
C VAL A 156 11.01 -40.74 -25.50
N ALA A 157 12.34 -40.67 -25.61
CA ALA A 157 13.21 -40.50 -24.44
C ALA A 157 12.94 -39.18 -23.72
N ALA A 158 12.79 -38.07 -24.46
CA ALA A 158 12.47 -36.76 -23.91
C ALA A 158 11.10 -36.74 -23.22
N VAL A 159 10.07 -37.34 -23.83
CA VAL A 159 8.73 -37.44 -23.24
C VAL A 159 8.74 -38.31 -21.97
N LYS A 160 9.46 -39.44 -21.99
CA LYS A 160 9.62 -40.30 -20.80
C LYS A 160 10.32 -39.56 -19.66
N GLN A 161 11.36 -38.79 -19.96
CA GLN A 161 12.06 -37.98 -18.98
C GLN A 161 11.13 -36.91 -18.40
N ARG A 162 10.38 -36.21 -19.26
CA ARG A 162 9.41 -35.19 -18.83
C ARG A 162 8.30 -35.77 -17.96
N LYS A 163 7.82 -36.97 -18.28
CA LYS A 163 6.85 -37.70 -17.45
C LYS A 163 7.41 -37.96 -16.05
N LYS A 164 8.64 -38.48 -15.94
CA LYS A 164 9.29 -38.73 -14.64
C LYS A 164 9.45 -37.46 -13.82
N GLU A 165 9.90 -36.37 -14.45
CA GLU A 165 10.00 -35.06 -13.81
C GLU A 165 8.65 -34.58 -13.26
N LEU A 166 7.58 -34.75 -14.03
CA LEU A 166 6.24 -34.34 -13.62
C LEU A 166 5.70 -35.21 -12.48
N GLU A 167 5.90 -36.52 -12.53
CA GLU A 167 5.52 -37.45 -11.47
C GLU A 167 6.25 -37.12 -10.16
N GLU A 168 7.55 -36.85 -10.23
CA GLU A 168 8.34 -36.42 -9.08
C GLU A 168 7.87 -35.06 -8.54
N SER A 169 7.60 -34.09 -9.42
CA SER A 169 7.06 -32.79 -9.03
C SER A 169 5.72 -32.91 -8.32
N ILE A 170 4.81 -33.74 -8.84
CA ILE A 170 3.50 -34.01 -8.21
C ILE A 170 3.69 -34.69 -6.86
N ARG A 171 4.60 -35.67 -6.75
CA ARG A 171 4.91 -36.35 -5.48
C ARG A 171 5.41 -35.37 -4.42
N LEU A 172 6.36 -34.50 -4.78
CA LEU A 172 6.92 -33.47 -3.89
C LEU A 172 5.84 -32.47 -3.46
N ARG A 173 5.03 -31.97 -4.39
CA ARG A 173 3.91 -31.06 -4.07
C ARG A 173 2.90 -31.70 -3.14
N ARG A 174 2.55 -32.98 -3.35
CA ARG A 174 1.64 -33.71 -2.46
C ARG A 174 2.23 -33.90 -1.06
N ALA A 175 3.53 -34.16 -0.94
CA ALA A 175 4.21 -34.21 0.35
C ALA A 175 4.17 -32.85 1.05
N ALA A 176 4.56 -31.77 0.37
CA ALA A 176 4.53 -30.42 0.91
C ALA A 176 3.12 -29.99 1.35
N ILE A 177 2.06 -30.36 0.62
CA ILE A 177 0.67 -30.09 1.02
C ILE A 177 0.30 -30.85 2.29
N ARG A 178 0.72 -32.11 2.44
CA ARG A 178 0.46 -32.88 3.67
C ARG A 178 1.18 -32.28 4.87
N ASP A 179 2.45 -31.94 4.71
CA ASP A 179 3.26 -31.34 5.77
C ASP A 179 2.70 -29.97 6.16
N GLY A 180 2.32 -29.15 5.17
CA GLY A 180 1.66 -27.87 5.40
C GLY A 180 0.33 -28.00 6.15
N ARG A 181 -0.50 -28.99 5.82
CA ARG A 181 -1.74 -29.27 6.55
C ARG A 181 -1.49 -29.69 8.00
N ALA A 182 -0.48 -30.53 8.25
CA ALA A 182 -0.14 -30.95 9.61
C ALA A 182 0.34 -29.76 10.47
N VAL A 183 1.13 -28.86 9.90
CA VAL A 183 1.56 -27.63 10.56
C VAL A 183 0.36 -26.72 10.85
N GLN A 184 -0.54 -26.54 9.88
CA GLN A 184 -1.73 -25.72 10.04
C GLN A 184 -2.65 -26.27 11.13
N GLU A 185 -2.92 -27.58 11.13
CA GLU A 185 -3.76 -28.23 12.14
C GLU A 185 -3.13 -28.11 13.54
N LYS A 186 -1.81 -28.24 13.66
CA LYS A 186 -1.10 -27.96 14.91
C LYS A 186 -1.27 -26.52 15.36
N ALA A 187 -1.09 -25.55 14.44
CA ALA A 187 -1.26 -24.14 14.76
C ALA A 187 -2.70 -23.81 15.18
N GLU A 188 -3.71 -24.39 14.52
CA GLU A 188 -5.11 -24.22 14.88
C GLU A 188 -5.41 -24.77 16.28
N ARG A 189 -4.87 -25.95 16.63
CA ARG A 189 -4.96 -26.52 17.99
C ARG A 189 -4.28 -25.61 19.02
N ASP A 190 -3.09 -25.11 18.72
CA ASP A 190 -2.34 -24.23 19.62
C ASP A 190 -3.11 -22.91 19.86
N VAL A 191 -3.71 -22.34 18.82
CA VAL A 191 -4.58 -21.15 18.92
C VAL A 191 -5.82 -21.42 19.74
N ALA A 192 -6.49 -22.56 19.54
CA ALA A 192 -7.65 -22.95 20.34
C ALA A 192 -7.28 -23.07 21.83
N ASN A 193 -6.22 -23.81 22.14
CA ASN A 193 -5.73 -23.97 23.52
C ASN A 193 -5.30 -22.63 24.14
N ALA A 194 -4.73 -21.71 23.36
CA ALA A 194 -4.35 -20.39 23.82
C ALA A 194 -5.57 -19.49 24.13
N ARG A 195 -6.67 -19.63 23.38
CA ARG A 195 -7.91 -18.88 23.62
C ARG A 195 -8.52 -19.23 24.98
N ASP A 196 -8.64 -20.51 25.31
CA ASP A 196 -9.21 -20.94 26.59
C ASP A 196 -8.38 -20.45 27.79
N LYS A 197 -7.05 -20.49 27.67
CA LYS A 197 -6.13 -19.94 28.68
C LYS A 197 -6.26 -18.43 28.81
N LEU A 198 -6.47 -17.73 27.69
CA LEU A 198 -6.64 -16.28 27.68
C LEU A 198 -7.95 -15.86 28.36
N ASP A 199 -9.04 -16.58 28.13
CA ASP A 199 -10.32 -16.29 28.78
C ASP A 199 -10.24 -16.56 30.29
N SER A 200 -9.64 -17.68 30.69
CA SER A 200 -9.38 -17.98 32.12
C SER A 200 -8.51 -16.91 32.79
N SER A 201 -7.47 -16.43 32.10
CA SER A 201 -6.58 -15.36 32.60
C SER A 201 -7.32 -14.02 32.74
N ARG A 202 -8.21 -13.69 31.79
CA ARG A 202 -9.06 -12.50 31.85
C ARG A 202 -10.00 -12.54 33.04
N GLU A 203 -10.64 -13.68 33.28
CA GLU A 203 -11.52 -13.88 34.43
C GLU A 203 -10.74 -13.76 35.75
N ALA A 204 -9.60 -14.44 35.87
CA ALA A 204 -8.74 -14.34 37.06
C ALA A 204 -8.27 -12.90 37.33
N THR A 205 -7.96 -12.14 36.27
CA THR A 205 -7.59 -10.72 36.37
C THR A 205 -8.79 -9.87 36.82
N ALA A 206 -9.98 -10.13 36.30
CA ALA A 206 -11.19 -9.41 36.70
C ALA A 206 -11.52 -9.65 38.17
N THR A 207 -11.46 -10.91 38.62
CA THR A 207 -11.67 -11.31 40.01
C THR A 207 -10.65 -10.67 40.95
N THR A 208 -9.37 -10.74 40.61
CA THR A 208 -8.30 -10.12 41.42
C THR A 208 -8.49 -8.60 41.51
N ARG A 209 -8.88 -7.93 40.42
CA ARG A 209 -9.16 -6.48 40.44
C ARG A 209 -10.32 -6.14 41.36
N GLU A 210 -11.38 -6.95 41.37
CA GLU A 210 -12.52 -6.73 42.26
C GLU A 210 -12.15 -6.96 43.73
N GLN A 211 -11.34 -7.98 44.01
CA GLN A 211 -10.80 -8.20 45.36
C GLN A 211 -9.94 -7.02 45.84
N ILE A 212 -9.04 -6.50 45.00
CA ILE A 212 -8.23 -5.31 45.32
C ILE A 212 -9.13 -4.10 45.61
N ARG A 213 -10.19 -3.89 44.81
CA ARG A 213 -11.15 -2.80 45.08
C ARG A 213 -11.86 -2.98 46.42
N GLY A 214 -12.28 -4.21 46.73
CA GLY A 214 -12.87 -4.55 48.02
C GLY A 214 -11.93 -4.23 49.19
N GLN A 215 -10.65 -4.60 49.07
CA GLN A 215 -9.64 -4.30 50.08
C GLN A 215 -9.40 -2.80 50.22
N LYS A 216 -9.27 -2.05 49.11
CA LYS A 216 -9.13 -0.58 49.14
C LYS A 216 -10.32 0.07 49.84
N ARG A 217 -11.56 -0.36 49.55
CA ARG A 217 -12.77 0.14 50.23
C ARG A 217 -12.73 -0.13 51.72
N ARG A 218 -12.40 -1.36 52.12
CA ARG A 218 -12.29 -1.73 53.54
C ARG A 218 -11.26 -0.86 54.24
N ILE A 219 -10.05 -0.74 53.68
CA ILE A 219 -8.97 0.05 54.27
C ILE A 219 -9.35 1.53 54.35
N CYS A 220 -10.00 2.11 53.34
CA CYS A 220 -10.49 3.49 53.42
C CYS A 220 -11.56 3.67 54.52
N SER A 221 -12.40 2.66 54.76
CA SER A 221 -13.34 2.65 55.89
C SER A 221 -12.59 2.60 57.22
N ASP A 222 -11.65 1.66 57.38
CA ASP A 222 -10.85 1.50 58.60
C ASP A 222 -10.07 2.80 58.91
N LEU A 223 -9.48 3.45 57.89
CA LEU A 223 -8.79 4.73 58.03
C LEU A 223 -9.76 5.88 58.37
N ALA A 224 -10.98 5.88 57.83
CA ALA A 224 -12.00 6.86 58.18
C ALA A 224 -12.40 6.76 59.66
N ASP A 225 -12.46 5.54 60.20
CA ASP A 225 -12.77 5.29 61.60
C ASP A 225 -11.59 5.67 62.52
N ILE A 226 -10.35 5.39 62.10
CA ILE A 226 -9.13 5.73 62.88
C ILE A 226 -8.92 7.25 62.99
N PHE A 227 -9.03 7.96 61.86
CA PHE A 227 -8.74 9.40 61.80
C PHE A 227 -9.98 10.28 62.02
N ASP A 228 -11.17 9.70 61.95
CA ASP A 228 -12.43 10.29 62.42
C ASP A 228 -12.67 11.73 61.93
N ILE A 229 -12.85 11.90 60.62
CA ILE A 229 -13.13 13.22 60.03
C ILE A 229 -14.63 13.52 60.16
N ARG A 230 -15.00 14.41 61.09
CA ARG A 230 -16.39 14.79 61.38
C ARG A 230 -16.64 16.29 61.14
N PRO A 231 -17.87 16.70 60.79
CA PRO A 231 -18.21 18.12 60.77
C PRO A 231 -18.04 18.72 62.17
N VAL A 232 -17.65 19.99 62.24
CA VAL A 232 -17.63 20.71 63.53
C VAL A 232 -19.07 20.97 63.97
N PRO A 233 -19.47 20.63 65.22
CA PRO A 233 -20.81 20.94 65.73
C PRO A 233 -21.10 22.44 65.64
N ASP A 234 -22.26 22.80 65.10
CA ASP A 234 -22.71 24.20 64.90
C ASP A 234 -21.73 25.09 64.09
N GLY A 235 -20.79 24.46 63.37
CA GLY A 235 -19.82 25.16 62.54
C GLY A 235 -20.38 25.61 61.18
N PRO A 236 -19.68 26.53 60.48
CA PRO A 236 -20.02 26.90 59.12
C PRO A 236 -20.04 25.70 58.17
N PRO A 237 -20.76 25.77 57.03
CA PRO A 237 -20.68 24.72 56.00
C PRO A 237 -19.23 24.41 55.60
N LEU A 238 -18.92 23.13 55.40
CA LEU A 238 -17.58 22.63 55.09
C LEU A 238 -16.50 22.84 56.18
N SER A 239 -16.91 23.15 57.42
CA SER A 239 -16.02 23.05 58.58
C SER A 239 -15.97 21.61 59.11
N PHE A 240 -14.76 21.08 59.23
CA PHE A 240 -14.52 19.71 59.71
C PHE A 240 -13.42 19.71 60.77
N GLN A 241 -13.41 18.63 61.53
CA GLN A 241 -12.40 18.28 62.51
C GLN A 241 -11.87 16.88 62.22
N ILE A 242 -10.62 16.62 62.61
CA ILE A 242 -9.95 15.33 62.50
C ILE A 242 -9.53 14.88 63.90
N CYS A 243 -9.89 13.66 64.32
CA CYS A 243 -9.67 13.18 65.69
C CYS A 243 -10.18 14.16 66.78
N GLY A 244 -11.26 14.89 66.52
CA GLY A 244 -11.81 15.90 67.43
C GLY A 244 -11.11 17.27 67.42
N ILE A 245 -10.09 17.48 66.58
CA ILE A 245 -9.38 18.77 66.44
C ILE A 245 -9.89 19.50 65.19
N PRO A 246 -10.49 20.70 65.32
CA PRO A 246 -10.92 21.51 64.17
C PRO A 246 -9.73 21.91 63.28
N LEU A 247 -9.88 21.73 61.97
CA LEU A 247 -8.91 22.24 60.99
C LEU A 247 -9.62 23.24 60.08
N PRO A 248 -9.30 24.55 60.16
CA PRO A 248 -9.85 25.52 59.23
C PRO A 248 -9.37 25.22 57.80
N ASN A 249 -10.21 25.52 56.81
CA ASN A 249 -9.80 25.45 55.41
C ASN A 249 -8.87 26.62 55.09
N THR A 250 -7.90 26.42 54.20
CA THR A 250 -6.91 27.46 53.91
C THR A 250 -7.57 28.64 53.20
N THR A 251 -7.64 29.79 53.87
CA THR A 251 -7.66 31.07 53.17
C THR A 251 -6.19 31.44 53.00
N PHE A 252 -5.72 31.66 51.77
CA PHE A 252 -4.31 32.00 51.47
C PHE A 252 -3.91 33.40 52.01
N ASP A 253 -4.48 33.80 53.14
CA ASP A 253 -4.18 34.98 53.92
C ASP A 253 -3.54 34.56 55.26
N ALA A 254 -2.69 35.41 55.81
CA ALA A 254 -2.06 35.18 57.11
C ALA A 254 -3.06 35.24 58.30
N ALA A 255 -4.37 35.26 58.04
CA ALA A 255 -5.42 35.34 59.06
C ALA A 255 -5.80 33.95 59.59
N THR A 256 -5.77 32.90 58.75
CA THR A 256 -6.11 31.52 59.16
C THR A 256 -5.27 31.06 60.34
N SER A 257 -3.95 31.25 60.25
CA SER A 257 -2.96 30.91 61.28
C SER A 257 -3.11 31.68 62.61
N ARG A 258 -3.94 32.74 62.67
CA ARG A 258 -4.14 33.57 63.88
C ARG A 258 -5.42 33.26 64.67
N THR A 259 -6.30 32.43 64.12
CA THR A 259 -7.63 32.15 64.70
C THR A 259 -7.73 30.82 65.45
N THR A 260 -6.81 29.90 65.17
CA THR A 260 -6.74 28.56 65.77
C THR A 260 -5.44 28.43 66.56
N GLY A 261 -5.43 27.69 67.67
CA GLY A 261 -4.22 27.49 68.48
C GLY A 261 -3.08 26.85 67.66
N GLU A 262 -1.86 27.36 67.81
CA GLU A 262 -0.69 26.89 67.03
C GLU A 262 -0.47 25.38 67.17
N ASP A 263 -0.62 24.86 68.39
CA ASP A 263 -0.42 23.44 68.71
C ASP A 263 -1.56 22.56 68.15
N GLU A 264 -2.80 23.03 68.19
CA GLU A 264 -3.97 22.33 67.64
C GLU A 264 -3.88 22.23 66.11
N LEU A 265 -3.54 23.35 65.45
CA LEU A 265 -3.38 23.41 64.01
C LEU A 265 -2.25 22.49 63.53
N SER A 266 -1.12 22.50 64.24
CA SER A 266 0.01 21.61 63.96
C SER A 266 -0.33 20.14 64.21
N ALA A 267 -1.10 19.83 65.25
CA ALA A 267 -1.57 18.47 65.53
C ALA A 267 -2.56 17.96 64.46
N ALA A 268 -3.55 18.77 64.07
CA ALA A 268 -4.51 18.45 63.03
C ALA A 268 -3.82 18.20 61.68
N LEU A 269 -2.89 19.07 61.29
CA LEU A 269 -2.08 18.87 60.08
C LEU A 269 -1.17 17.64 60.18
N GLY A 270 -0.67 17.30 61.37
CA GLY A 270 0.03 16.05 61.62
C GLY A 270 -0.81 14.81 61.34
N TYR A 271 -2.08 14.80 61.76
CA TYR A 271 -3.01 13.73 61.44
C TYR A 271 -3.32 13.66 59.94
N VAL A 272 -3.56 14.80 59.28
CA VAL A 272 -3.77 14.87 57.82
C VAL A 272 -2.56 14.36 57.06
N SER A 273 -1.36 14.74 57.49
CA SER A 273 -0.08 14.31 56.89
C SER A 273 0.08 12.80 56.97
N SER A 274 -0.13 12.23 58.17
CA SER A 274 -0.07 10.79 58.39
C SER A 274 -1.09 10.06 57.54
N LEU A 275 -2.36 10.50 57.53
CA LEU A 275 -3.40 9.87 56.73
C LEU A 275 -3.10 9.92 55.22
N THR A 276 -2.64 11.07 54.73
CA THR A 276 -2.27 11.26 53.31
C THR A 276 -1.09 10.36 52.93
N ASP A 277 -0.08 10.27 53.79
CA ASP A 277 1.08 9.38 53.63
C ASP A 277 0.66 7.90 53.56
N HIS A 278 -0.20 7.43 54.47
CA HIS A 278 -0.71 6.05 54.44
C HIS A 278 -1.52 5.75 53.16
N LEU A 279 -2.36 6.70 52.72
CA LEU A 279 -3.20 6.53 51.53
C LEU A 279 -2.39 6.31 50.26
N GLN A 280 -1.18 6.84 50.16
CA GLN A 280 -0.30 6.64 49.01
C GLN A 280 -0.02 5.14 48.77
N TYR A 281 0.23 4.40 49.84
CA TYR A 281 0.57 2.97 49.77
C TYR A 281 -0.66 2.13 49.43
N TYR A 282 -1.78 2.39 50.11
CA TYR A 282 -3.01 1.61 49.91
C TYR A 282 -3.70 1.90 48.58
N LEU A 283 -3.67 3.15 48.12
CA LEU A 283 -4.21 3.53 46.82
C LEU A 283 -3.23 3.22 45.67
N SER A 284 -1.98 2.87 46.00
CA SER A 284 -0.89 2.57 45.07
C SER A 284 -0.56 3.77 44.18
N MET A 285 -0.50 4.95 44.79
CA MET A 285 -0.27 6.23 44.11
C MET A 285 0.81 7.00 44.87
N PRO A 286 2.02 7.12 44.31
CA PRO A 286 3.09 7.88 44.94
C PRO A 286 2.70 9.37 44.98
N LEU A 287 2.99 10.03 46.10
CA LEU A 287 2.72 11.45 46.26
C LEU A 287 3.69 12.29 45.43
N PRO A 288 3.20 13.27 44.65
CA PRO A 288 4.06 14.25 43.99
C PRO A 288 5.02 14.98 44.94
N TYR A 289 4.57 15.26 46.16
CA TYR A 289 5.34 15.94 47.19
C TYR A 289 5.54 15.02 48.41
N PRO A 290 6.69 14.34 48.54
CA PRO A 290 6.88 13.37 49.62
C PRO A 290 6.67 13.98 51.01
N ILE A 291 5.90 13.29 51.86
CA ILE A 291 5.57 13.68 53.23
C ILE A 291 6.49 12.93 54.20
N THR A 292 7.08 13.63 55.16
CA THR A 292 7.71 13.03 56.34
C THR A 292 6.75 13.16 57.51
N ALA A 293 5.94 12.13 57.74
CA ALA A 293 4.96 12.11 58.83
C ALA A 293 5.67 12.00 60.19
N PHE A 294 5.55 13.04 61.02
CA PHE A 294 6.16 13.09 62.35
C PHE A 294 5.27 13.85 63.34
N GLY A 295 4.01 13.41 63.45
CA GLY A 295 3.01 14.01 64.34
C GLY A 295 2.82 15.51 64.07
N SER A 296 2.76 16.31 65.14
CA SER A 296 2.64 17.77 65.06
C SER A 296 3.88 18.48 64.49
N ARG A 297 4.91 17.74 64.07
CA ARG A 297 6.14 18.27 63.45
C ARG A 297 6.40 17.69 62.06
N SER A 298 5.34 17.25 61.39
CA SER A 298 5.42 16.72 60.02
C SER A 298 5.94 17.76 59.04
N SER A 299 6.54 17.31 57.94
CA SER A 299 7.09 18.16 56.88
C SER A 299 6.78 17.57 55.50
N ILE A 300 6.86 18.41 54.47
CA ILE A 300 6.63 18.03 53.08
C ILE A 300 7.74 18.57 52.19
N ARG A 301 8.07 17.84 51.13
CA ARG A 301 9.20 18.13 50.26
C ARG A 301 8.76 18.49 48.85
N ASP A 302 9.33 19.57 48.30
CA ASP A 302 9.16 19.92 46.89
C ASP A 302 10.46 19.75 46.11
N ASP A 303 10.48 18.74 45.24
CA ASP A 303 11.57 18.45 44.33
C ASP A 303 11.28 18.86 42.87
N ILE A 304 10.07 19.36 42.59
CA ILE A 304 9.57 19.64 41.24
C ILE A 304 9.64 21.13 40.92
N SER A 305 9.32 22.00 41.87
CA SER A 305 9.34 23.44 41.61
C SER A 305 10.77 23.96 41.44
N LEU A 306 10.97 24.77 40.40
CA LEU A 306 12.20 25.52 40.17
C LEU A 306 12.27 26.71 41.14
N LEU A 307 12.51 26.43 42.41
CA LEU A 307 12.76 27.43 43.45
C LEU A 307 14.19 27.99 43.29
N THR A 308 14.45 28.67 42.18
CA THR A 308 15.82 28.99 41.73
C THR A 308 16.45 30.19 42.44
N ASP A 309 15.81 30.84 43.43
CA ASP A 309 16.31 32.16 43.89
C ASP A 309 16.26 32.47 45.40
N LEU A 310 16.08 31.49 46.29
CA LEU A 310 16.09 31.76 47.75
C LEU A 310 17.05 30.91 48.59
N ALA A 311 17.76 29.95 48.00
CA ALA A 311 18.73 29.12 48.71
C ALA A 311 19.99 28.92 47.87
N THR A 312 20.84 29.94 47.87
CA THR A 312 22.22 29.86 47.41
C THR A 312 22.95 28.76 48.18
N ARG A 313 23.30 27.68 47.47
CA ARG A 313 24.49 26.82 47.68
C ARG A 313 24.61 26.00 48.97
N TYR A 314 23.66 26.03 49.90
CA TYR A 314 23.66 25.13 51.06
C TYR A 314 22.28 24.54 51.35
N GLN A 315 22.25 23.20 51.33
CA GLN A 315 21.30 22.28 52.00
C GLN A 315 20.05 21.80 51.24
N ALA A 316 19.97 20.46 51.16
CA ALA A 316 18.77 19.66 50.92
C ALA A 316 17.57 19.98 51.87
N ARG A 317 17.79 20.77 52.94
CA ARG A 317 16.75 21.29 53.85
C ARG A 317 15.98 22.48 53.29
N GLY A 318 16.48 23.16 52.26
CA GLY A 318 15.77 24.29 51.63
C GLY A 318 14.46 23.88 50.95
N ARG A 319 14.37 22.62 50.53
CA ARG A 319 13.22 22.00 49.85
C ARG A 319 12.20 21.33 50.77
N GLU A 320 12.49 21.30 52.07
CA GLU A 320 11.60 20.73 53.08
C GLU A 320 10.84 21.86 53.78
N PHE A 321 9.52 21.78 53.76
CA PHE A 321 8.61 22.79 54.26
C PHE A 321 7.82 22.24 55.46
N PRO A 322 7.74 22.98 56.58
CA PRO A 322 7.08 22.51 57.79
C PRO A 322 5.56 22.54 57.65
N LEU A 323 4.87 21.46 58.04
CA LEU A 323 3.40 21.40 58.16
C LEU A 323 2.93 21.75 59.57
N PHE A 324 3.69 22.61 60.26
CA PHE A 324 3.42 23.09 61.60
C PHE A 324 3.77 24.57 61.69
N LEU A 325 3.10 25.29 62.57
CA LEU A 325 3.38 26.72 62.75
C LEU A 325 4.73 26.90 63.46
N PRO A 326 5.62 27.75 62.91
CA PRO A 326 6.85 28.10 63.59
C PRO A 326 6.56 29.03 64.78
N ARG A 327 6.77 28.55 66.01
CA ARG A 327 6.61 29.35 67.24
C ARG A 327 7.45 30.63 67.16
N GLY A 328 6.80 31.79 67.25
CA GLY A 328 7.46 33.10 67.16
C GLY A 328 8.17 33.36 65.82
N GLY A 329 7.69 32.75 64.74
CA GLY A 329 8.33 32.75 63.42
C GLY A 329 8.27 34.09 62.67
N SER A 330 9.24 34.32 61.79
CA SER A 330 9.24 35.44 60.85
C SER A 330 8.16 35.27 59.77
N THR A 331 7.82 36.36 59.06
CA THR A 331 6.92 36.32 57.89
C THR A 331 7.35 35.27 56.86
N ALA A 332 8.65 35.06 56.68
CA ALA A 332 9.19 34.04 55.79
C ALA A 332 8.90 32.61 56.27
N ALA A 333 8.92 32.36 57.58
CA ALA A 333 8.61 31.06 58.15
C ALA A 333 7.10 30.74 58.02
N HIS A 334 6.23 31.73 58.22
CA HIS A 334 4.80 31.62 57.92
C HIS A 334 4.54 31.32 56.45
N PHE A 335 5.19 32.01 55.52
CA PHE A 335 5.05 31.73 54.09
C PHE A 335 5.44 30.28 53.74
N ARG A 336 6.52 29.76 54.32
CA ARG A 336 6.95 28.36 54.12
C ARG A 336 5.92 27.36 54.64
N PHE A 337 5.27 27.66 55.77
CA PHE A 337 4.19 26.85 56.31
C PHE A 337 2.95 26.85 55.41
N GLU A 338 2.48 28.03 54.98
CA GLU A 338 1.32 28.15 54.08
C GLU A 338 1.58 27.44 52.75
N TYR A 339 2.82 27.53 52.24
CA TYR A 339 3.24 26.78 51.06
C TYR A 339 3.25 25.27 51.30
N ALA A 340 3.75 24.79 52.44
CA ALA A 340 3.69 23.38 52.81
C ALA A 340 2.25 22.85 52.79
N TRP A 341 1.33 23.58 53.39
CA TRP A 341 -0.09 23.19 53.44
C TRP A 341 -0.71 23.19 52.04
N PHE A 342 -0.35 24.14 51.18
CA PHE A 342 -0.74 24.10 49.77
C PHE A 342 -0.25 22.83 49.05
N LEU A 343 1.01 22.43 49.26
CA LEU A 343 1.57 21.20 48.70
C LEU A 343 0.84 19.95 49.20
N LEU A 344 0.51 19.90 50.49
CA LEU A 344 -0.28 18.82 51.08
C LEU A 344 -1.66 18.71 50.41
N ASN A 345 -2.32 19.85 50.16
CA ASN A 345 -3.58 19.86 49.44
C ASN A 345 -3.44 19.42 47.97
N LYS A 346 -2.27 19.66 47.34
CA LYS A 346 -1.96 19.14 46.00
C LYS A 346 -1.79 17.64 45.98
N ASP A 347 -1.18 17.05 47.00
CA ASP A 347 -1.11 15.60 47.13
C ASP A 347 -2.50 14.97 47.33
N ILE A 348 -3.34 15.58 48.17
CA ILE A 348 -4.73 15.15 48.35
C ILE A 348 -5.50 15.23 47.02
N GLU A 349 -5.30 16.31 46.23
CA GLU A 349 -5.86 16.44 44.88
C GLU A 349 -5.37 15.33 43.94
N ALA A 350 -4.08 14.99 43.96
CA ALA A 350 -3.51 13.90 43.15
C ALA A 350 -4.10 12.54 43.53
N LEU A 351 -4.24 12.26 44.82
CA LEU A 351 -4.92 11.06 45.31
C LEU A 351 -6.39 11.03 44.88
N CYS A 352 -7.12 12.13 44.99
CA CYS A 352 -8.49 12.23 44.49
C CYS A 352 -8.58 11.94 42.99
N ALA A 353 -7.72 12.57 42.19
CA ALA A 353 -7.68 12.38 40.75
C ALA A 353 -7.38 10.92 40.36
N SER A 354 -6.50 10.24 41.11
CA SER A 354 -6.19 8.83 40.89
C SER A 354 -7.39 7.88 41.07
N GLN A 355 -8.33 8.28 41.94
CA GLN A 355 -9.58 7.56 42.18
C GLN A 355 -10.73 8.05 41.27
N GLY A 356 -10.44 8.94 40.31
CA GLY A 356 -11.42 9.50 39.38
C GLY A 356 -12.32 10.58 40.01
N LEU A 357 -11.92 11.14 41.14
CA LEU A 357 -12.62 12.21 41.85
C LEU A 357 -12.09 13.57 41.38
N ARG A 358 -12.98 14.55 41.24
CA ARG A 358 -12.62 15.92 40.91
C ARG A 358 -12.73 16.79 42.16
N VAL A 359 -11.62 17.38 42.58
CA VAL A 359 -11.59 18.40 43.63
C VAL A 359 -12.15 19.70 43.05
N VAL A 360 -13.12 20.31 43.77
CA VAL A 360 -13.75 21.58 43.35
C VAL A 360 -12.94 22.77 43.84
N ASP A 361 -12.53 22.73 45.11
CA ASP A 361 -11.64 23.73 45.70
C ASP A 361 -10.57 23.02 46.51
N ILE A 362 -9.31 23.24 46.11
CA ILE A 362 -8.13 22.61 46.73
C ILE A 362 -7.93 23.06 48.18
N ARG A 363 -8.44 24.23 48.56
CA ARG A 363 -8.32 24.78 49.92
C ARG A 363 -9.07 23.99 50.98
N GLN A 364 -10.02 23.17 50.56
CA GLN A 364 -10.92 22.41 51.42
C GLN A 364 -10.28 21.10 51.89
N THR A 365 -9.24 21.18 52.73
CA THR A 365 -8.39 20.03 53.13
C THR A 365 -9.19 18.84 53.65
N LEU A 366 -9.89 18.98 54.78
CA LEU A 366 -10.67 17.89 55.39
C LEU A 366 -11.90 17.48 54.56
N PRO A 367 -12.67 18.40 53.95
CA PRO A 367 -13.75 18.01 53.04
C PRO A 367 -13.26 17.12 51.88
N ASN A 368 -12.15 17.48 51.24
CA ASN A 368 -11.59 16.70 50.13
C ASN A 368 -11.08 15.34 50.59
N LEU A 369 -10.40 15.28 51.74
CA LEU A 369 -9.90 14.04 52.30
C LEU A 369 -11.03 13.11 52.75
N LYS A 370 -12.08 13.65 53.37
CA LYS A 370 -13.30 12.89 53.70
C LYS A 370 -14.00 12.37 52.45
N TYR A 371 -14.08 13.17 51.40
CA TYR A 371 -14.63 12.75 50.12
C TYR A 371 -13.82 11.63 49.46
N LEU A 372 -12.49 11.68 49.56
CA LEU A 372 -11.58 10.63 49.12
C LEU A 372 -11.80 9.33 49.89
N LEU A 373 -11.90 9.38 51.22
CA LEU A 373 -12.13 8.18 52.04
C LEU A 373 -13.49 7.53 51.73
N TYR A 374 -14.53 8.34 51.58
CA TYR A 374 -15.87 7.85 51.24
C TYR A 374 -15.94 7.27 49.83
N SER A 375 -15.29 7.92 48.85
CA SER A 375 -15.45 7.57 47.43
C SER A 375 -14.34 6.68 46.88
N GLY A 376 -13.17 6.64 47.52
CA GLY A 376 -12.01 5.81 47.17
C GLY A 376 -12.31 4.32 47.23
N GLY A 377 -13.39 3.92 47.91
CA GLY A 377 -13.92 2.56 47.88
C GLY A 377 -14.97 2.30 46.78
N ALA A 378 -15.58 3.31 46.17
CA ALA A 378 -16.85 3.15 45.45
C ALA A 378 -16.76 3.24 43.93
N ARG A 379 -15.74 3.90 43.33
CA ARG A 379 -15.91 4.42 41.96
C ARG A 379 -14.69 4.38 41.04
N TRP A 380 -13.99 3.25 40.92
CA TRP A 380 -13.09 3.04 39.78
C TRP A 380 -13.87 2.55 38.54
N ARG A 381 -14.69 3.41 37.93
CA ARG A 381 -15.17 3.16 36.55
C ARG A 381 -14.02 3.47 35.61
N GLY A 382 -13.31 2.43 35.19
CA GLY A 382 -12.30 2.51 34.15
C GLY A 382 -12.88 3.29 32.97
N ARG A 383 -12.30 4.46 32.71
CA ARG A 383 -12.61 5.26 31.53
C ARG A 383 -12.00 4.47 30.37
N ALA A 384 -12.76 3.54 29.81
CA ALA A 384 -12.46 2.93 28.52
C ALA A 384 -12.40 4.08 27.52
N ARG A 385 -11.17 4.45 27.11
CA ARG A 385 -10.97 5.29 25.94
C ARG A 385 -11.58 4.54 24.76
N LYS A 386 -12.67 5.07 24.22
CA LYS A 386 -13.14 4.73 22.87
C LYS A 386 -12.17 5.30 21.85
#